data_AF-A0A2G9NV92-F1
#
_entry.id   AF-A0A2G9NV92-F1
#
_cell.length_a   1.000
_cell.length_b   1.000
_cell.length_c   1.000
_cell.angle_alpha   90.00
_cell.angle_beta   90.00
_cell.angle_gamma   90.00
#
_symmetry.space_group_name_H-M   'P 1'
#
loop_
_entity.id
_entity.type
_entity.pdbx_description
1 polymer ?
#
loop_
_entity_poly.entity_id
_entity_poly.type
_entity_poly.pdbx_seq_one_letter_code
_entity_poly.pdbx_strand_id
1 'polypeptide(L)'
;MNDEIFKITKNDVRANALVEMAKERFEDINKESKTYRIVEEYYEVIKELISALMYLNGFKTLSHKMLVIYLERNYKEFNKSEIILINELRKLRNNILYYGQKVEKEFLLNNKKELNLIIKKLFFLLK
;
A
#
# COMPACT_ATOMS: atom_id res chain seq x y z
N MET A 1 -11.20 -9.23 19.37
CA MET A 1 -10.99 -8.54 18.08
C MET A 1 -11.61 -9.43 17.02
N ASN A 2 -12.67 -8.98 16.33
CA ASN A 2 -13.13 -9.70 15.15
C ASN A 2 -12.02 -9.56 14.10
N ASP A 3 -11.48 -10.66 13.61
CA ASP A 3 -10.56 -10.62 12.48
C ASP A 3 -11.35 -10.12 11.26
N GLU A 4 -11.20 -8.86 10.89
CA GLU A 4 -11.83 -8.26 9.69
C GLU A 4 -11.11 -8.70 8.40
N ILE A 5 -10.50 -9.88 8.42
CA ILE A 5 -9.90 -10.56 7.27
C ILE A 5 -10.81 -11.73 6.92
N PHE A 6 -11.39 -11.68 5.74
CA PHE A 6 -12.36 -12.65 5.27
C PHE A 6 -11.69 -13.65 4.33
N LYS A 7 -11.91 -14.95 4.56
CA LYS A 7 -11.55 -15.99 3.60
C LYS A 7 -12.49 -15.95 2.41
N ILE A 8 -11.93 -16.07 1.22
CA ILE A 8 -12.64 -16.08 -0.06
C ILE A 8 -12.01 -17.13 -0.99
N THR A 9 -12.69 -17.43 -2.09
CA THR A 9 -12.03 -18.10 -3.22
C THR A 9 -10.94 -17.19 -3.77
N LYS A 10 -9.79 -17.78 -4.10
CA LYS A 10 -8.70 -17.08 -4.81
C LYS A 10 -9.24 -16.41 -6.07
N ASN A 11 -8.70 -15.25 -6.39
CA ASN A 11 -9.15 -14.49 -7.55
C ASN A 11 -7.95 -13.85 -8.28
N ASP A 12 -7.31 -14.63 -9.13
CA ASP A 12 -6.12 -14.23 -9.90
C ASP A 12 -6.44 -13.09 -10.87
N VAL A 13 -7.62 -13.10 -11.49
CA VAL A 13 -8.07 -12.02 -12.39
C VAL A 13 -8.11 -10.67 -11.67
N ARG A 14 -8.68 -10.65 -10.46
CA ARG A 14 -8.75 -9.44 -9.65
C ARG A 14 -7.38 -9.03 -9.10
N ALA A 15 -6.55 -9.99 -8.71
CA ALA A 15 -5.19 -9.71 -8.29
C ALA A 15 -4.40 -9.03 -9.43
N ASN A 16 -4.42 -9.62 -10.63
CA ASN A 16 -3.72 -9.06 -11.80
C ASN A 16 -4.24 -7.67 -12.17
N ALA A 17 -5.55 -7.44 -12.15
CA ALA A 17 -6.11 -6.11 -12.40
C ALA A 17 -5.62 -5.04 -11.41
N LEU A 18 -5.47 -5.41 -10.12
CA LEU A 18 -4.90 -4.51 -9.11
C LEU A 18 -3.41 -4.27 -9.33
N VAL A 19 -2.66 -5.28 -9.78
CA VAL A 19 -1.24 -5.12 -10.11
C VAL A 19 -1.04 -4.17 -11.28
N GLU A 20 -1.82 -4.29 -12.36
CA GLU A 20 -1.72 -3.38 -13.50
C GLU A 20 -2.08 -1.93 -13.11
N MET A 21 -3.16 -1.75 -12.35
CA MET A 21 -3.53 -0.42 -11.81
C MET A 21 -2.42 0.18 -10.95
N ALA A 22 -1.80 -0.62 -10.09
CA ALA A 22 -0.69 -0.18 -9.25
C ALA A 22 0.56 0.18 -10.05
N LYS A 23 0.84 -0.51 -11.18
CA LYS A 23 1.94 -0.15 -12.09
C LYS A 23 1.71 1.21 -12.72
N GLU A 24 0.54 1.43 -13.31
CA GLU A 24 0.18 2.71 -13.95
C GLU A 24 0.31 3.88 -12.97
N ARG A 25 -0.28 3.74 -11.78
CA ARG A 25 -0.16 4.75 -10.71
C ARG A 25 1.29 5.00 -10.31
N PHE A 26 2.09 3.95 -10.15
CA PHE A 26 3.49 4.08 -9.74
C PHE A 26 4.34 4.81 -10.78
N GLU A 27 4.06 4.61 -12.07
CA GLU A 27 4.70 5.37 -13.15
C GLU A 27 4.31 6.85 -13.10
N ASP A 28 3.03 7.14 -12.81
CA ASP A 28 2.49 8.50 -12.75
C ASP A 28 2.94 9.31 -11.54
N ILE A 29 3.36 8.66 -10.44
CA ILE A 29 3.90 9.35 -9.24
C ILE A 29 5.05 10.31 -9.61
N ASN A 30 5.89 9.95 -10.58
CA ASN A 30 7.02 10.80 -10.98
C ASN A 30 6.61 12.02 -11.81
N LYS A 31 5.38 12.03 -12.34
CA LYS A 31 4.81 13.14 -13.12
C LYS A 31 4.05 14.12 -12.21
N GLU A 32 3.69 13.73 -11.00
CA GLU A 32 2.99 14.58 -10.04
C GLU A 32 3.96 15.52 -9.30
N SER A 33 3.49 16.75 -9.04
CA SER A 33 4.26 17.80 -8.37
C SER A 33 3.69 18.17 -7.00
N LYS A 34 2.42 17.86 -6.76
CA LYS A 34 1.72 18.14 -5.51
C LYS A 34 2.07 17.10 -4.46
N THR A 35 2.78 17.52 -3.42
CA THR A 35 3.25 16.66 -2.32
C THR A 35 2.16 15.78 -1.72
N TYR A 36 0.99 16.35 -1.41
CA TYR A 36 -0.12 15.59 -0.82
C TYR A 36 -0.57 14.46 -1.76
N ARG A 37 -0.65 14.73 -3.06
CA ARG A 37 -1.09 13.76 -4.07
C ARG A 37 -0.07 12.65 -4.28
N ILE A 38 1.23 12.99 -4.28
CA ILE A 38 2.31 11.98 -4.31
C ILE A 38 2.19 11.02 -3.11
N VAL A 39 1.91 11.54 -1.91
CA VAL A 39 1.75 10.72 -0.70
C VAL A 39 0.52 9.82 -0.79
N GLU A 40 -0.60 10.35 -1.29
CA GLU A 40 -1.81 9.55 -1.53
C GLU A 40 -1.52 8.40 -2.49
N GLU A 41 -0.90 8.69 -3.64
CA GLU A 41 -0.60 7.67 -4.66
C GLU A 41 0.38 6.61 -4.15
N TYR A 42 1.41 6.98 -3.37
CA TYR A 42 2.28 5.99 -2.73
C TYR A 42 1.48 4.98 -1.89
N TYR A 43 0.49 5.46 -1.13
CA TYR A 43 -0.32 4.58 -0.30
C TYR A 43 -1.30 3.75 -1.14
N GLU A 44 -1.91 4.35 -2.17
CA GLU A 44 -2.83 3.64 -3.05
C GLU A 44 -2.14 2.48 -3.78
N VAL A 45 -0.93 2.70 -4.31
CA VAL A 45 -0.10 1.65 -4.93
C VAL A 45 0.17 0.53 -3.93
N ILE A 46 0.67 0.85 -2.74
CA ILE A 46 0.98 -0.16 -1.71
C ILE A 46 -0.29 -0.93 -1.32
N LYS A 47 -1.42 -0.24 -1.14
CA LYS A 47 -2.71 -0.85 -0.78
C LYS A 47 -3.20 -1.81 -1.88
N GLU A 48 -3.12 -1.42 -3.14
CA GLU A 48 -3.53 -2.24 -4.28
C GLU A 48 -2.68 -3.52 -4.37
N LEU A 49 -1.36 -3.40 -4.22
CA LEU A 49 -0.45 -4.54 -4.25
C LEU A 49 -0.67 -5.52 -3.08
N ILE A 50 -0.86 -5.01 -1.86
CA ILE A 50 -1.17 -5.89 -0.71
C ILE A 50 -2.55 -6.54 -0.90
N SER A 51 -3.52 -5.81 -1.45
CA SER A 51 -4.84 -6.37 -1.79
C SER A 51 -4.71 -7.47 -2.84
N ALA A 52 -3.85 -7.32 -3.85
CA ALA A 52 -3.57 -8.35 -4.83
C ALA A 52 -2.99 -9.61 -4.16
N LEU A 53 -2.01 -9.47 -3.26
CA LEU A 53 -1.47 -10.58 -2.47
C LEU A 53 -2.57 -11.30 -1.67
N MET A 54 -3.50 -10.55 -1.06
CA MET A 54 -4.63 -11.15 -0.35
C MET A 54 -5.52 -11.96 -1.31
N TYR A 55 -5.85 -11.44 -2.49
CA TYR A 55 -6.68 -12.14 -3.48
C TYR A 55 -6.03 -13.43 -4.00
N LEU A 56 -4.71 -13.44 -4.22
CA LEU A 56 -3.95 -14.65 -4.60
C LEU A 56 -3.94 -15.70 -3.49
N ASN A 57 -4.02 -15.26 -2.23
CA ASN A 57 -4.01 -16.14 -1.06
C ASN A 57 -5.42 -16.56 -0.63
N GLY A 58 -6.48 -16.05 -1.27
CA GLY A 58 -7.87 -16.38 -0.91
C GLY A 58 -8.35 -15.60 0.32
N PHE A 59 -7.89 -14.36 0.47
CA PHE A 59 -8.31 -13.45 1.53
C PHE A 59 -8.74 -12.10 0.97
N LYS A 60 -9.53 -11.35 1.74
CA LYS A 60 -9.78 -9.92 1.53
C LYS A 60 -10.02 -9.22 2.85
N THR A 61 -9.92 -7.89 2.86
CA THR A 61 -10.38 -7.06 3.97
C THR A 61 -10.98 -5.77 3.43
N LEU A 62 -11.85 -5.16 4.22
CA LEU A 62 -12.33 -3.79 3.98
C LEU A 62 -11.55 -2.76 4.82
N SER A 63 -10.70 -3.24 5.73
CA SER A 63 -10.00 -2.44 6.70
C SER A 63 -8.55 -2.25 6.26
N HIS A 64 -8.21 -1.01 5.92
CA HIS A 64 -6.85 -0.62 5.58
C HIS A 64 -5.85 -0.94 6.71
N LYS A 65 -6.30 -0.93 7.96
CA LYS A 65 -5.48 -1.35 9.10
C LYS A 65 -5.21 -2.85 9.06
N MET A 66 -6.24 -3.66 8.81
CA MET A 66 -6.09 -5.11 8.70
C MET A 66 -5.27 -5.53 7.48
N LEU A 67 -5.26 -4.73 6.41
CA LEU A 67 -4.41 -4.93 5.25
C LEU A 67 -2.91 -4.85 5.62
N VAL A 68 -2.52 -3.87 6.45
CA VAL A 68 -1.14 -3.76 6.95
C VAL A 68 -0.80 -4.90 7.91
N ILE A 69 -1.72 -5.25 8.81
CA ILE A 69 -1.55 -6.39 9.74
C ILE A 69 -1.40 -7.72 8.98
N TYR A 70 -2.16 -7.90 7.90
CA TYR A 70 -2.04 -9.07 7.04
C TYR A 70 -0.64 -9.17 6.44
N LEU A 71 -0.10 -8.06 5.92
CA LEU A 71 1.26 -8.02 5.38
C LEU A 71 2.29 -8.43 6.44
N GLU A 72 2.26 -7.79 7.61
CA GLU A 72 3.16 -8.04 8.74
C GLU A 72 3.15 -9.52 9.19
N ARG A 73 1.96 -10.13 9.24
CA ARG A 73 1.81 -11.51 9.72
C ARG A 73 2.25 -12.57 8.71
N ASN A 74 2.12 -12.29 7.41
CA ASN A 74 2.26 -13.32 6.36
C ASN A 74 3.55 -13.18 5.53
N TYR A 75 4.22 -12.03 5.55
CA TYR A 75 5.38 -11.75 4.69
C TYR A 75 6.56 -11.27 5.53
N LYS A 76 7.56 -12.15 5.69
CA LYS A 76 8.77 -11.88 6.50
C LYS A 76 9.79 -10.99 5.80
N GLU A 77 9.57 -10.70 4.53
CA GLU A 77 10.38 -9.83 3.68
C GLU A 77 10.32 -8.36 4.12
N PHE A 78 9.31 -8.00 4.93
CA PHE A 78 9.12 -6.67 5.48
C PHE A 78 9.58 -6.61 6.93
N ASN A 79 10.49 -5.68 7.22
CA ASN A 79 10.93 -5.43 8.58
C ASN A 79 9.95 -4.51 9.32
N LYS A 80 10.13 -4.39 10.64
CA LYS A 80 9.25 -3.58 11.49
C LYS A 80 9.18 -2.10 11.07
N SER A 81 10.29 -1.51 10.64
CA SER A 81 10.34 -0.11 10.20
C SER A 81 9.53 0.11 8.92
N GLU A 82 9.58 -0.84 7.98
CA GLU A 82 8.76 -0.81 6.76
C GLU A 82 7.26 -0.90 7.07
N ILE A 83 6.86 -1.82 7.98
CA ILE A 83 5.47 -1.94 8.43
C ILE A 83 4.98 -0.66 9.11
N ILE A 84 5.83 -0.05 9.95
CA ILE A 84 5.53 1.24 10.60
C ILE A 84 5.33 2.32 9.55
N LEU A 85 6.23 2.44 8.56
CA LEU A 85 6.15 3.43 7.50
C LEU A 85 4.86 3.27 6.66
N ILE A 86 4.49 2.05 6.29
CA ILE A 86 3.22 1.79 5.57
C ILE A 86 2.02 2.24 6.42
N ASN A 87 2.04 1.97 7.73
CA ASN A 87 0.97 2.36 8.63
C ASN A 87 0.90 3.88 8.87
N GLU A 88 2.04 4.57 8.91
CA GLU A 88 2.12 6.03 8.95
C GLU A 88 1.56 6.64 7.67
N LEU A 89 1.96 6.10 6.51
CA LEU A 89 1.46 6.53 5.21
C LEU A 89 -0.06 6.34 5.09
N ARG A 90 -0.60 5.23 5.61
CA ARG A 90 -2.05 5.00 5.71
C ARG A 90 -2.76 6.11 6.51
N LYS A 91 -2.21 6.47 7.66
CA LYS A 91 -2.78 7.53 8.51
C LYS A 91 -2.70 8.88 7.80
N LEU A 92 -1.55 9.18 7.19
CA LEU A 92 -1.32 10.43 6.48
C LEU A 92 -2.28 10.58 5.30
N ARG A 93 -2.41 9.56 4.43
CA ARG A 93 -3.38 9.54 3.33
C ARG A 93 -4.81 9.75 3.83
N ASN A 94 -5.21 9.10 4.91
CA ASN A 94 -6.54 9.33 5.50
C ASN A 94 -6.70 10.78 5.98
N ASN A 95 -5.70 11.36 6.63
CA ASN A 95 -5.80 12.72 7.12
C ASN A 95 -5.81 13.76 6.00
N ILE A 96 -5.09 13.53 4.90
CA ILE A 96 -5.17 14.36 3.69
C ILE A 96 -6.61 14.32 3.16
N LEU A 97 -7.16 13.12 2.96
CA LEU A 97 -8.47 12.94 2.34
C LEU A 97 -9.62 13.49 3.19
N TYR A 98 -9.61 13.25 4.50
CA TYR A 98 -10.73 13.59 5.38
C TYR A 98 -10.59 14.95 6.07
N TYR A 99 -9.37 15.42 6.30
CA TYR A 99 -9.11 16.64 7.08
C TYR A 99 -8.32 17.70 6.29
N GLY A 100 -7.97 17.44 5.03
CA GLY A 100 -7.17 18.37 4.22
C GLY A 100 -5.78 18.62 4.80
N GLN A 101 -5.22 17.65 5.53
CA GLN A 101 -3.91 17.81 6.18
C GLN A 101 -2.84 18.18 5.15
N LYS A 102 -2.10 19.26 5.44
CA LYS A 102 -0.93 19.63 4.65
C LYS A 102 0.20 18.64 4.91
N VAL A 103 0.89 18.24 3.85
CA VAL A 103 2.08 17.39 3.94
C VAL A 103 3.32 18.19 3.61
N GLU A 104 4.29 18.12 4.50
CA GLU A 104 5.61 18.70 4.31
C GLU A 104 6.40 17.93 3.25
N LYS A 105 7.18 18.65 2.43
CA LYS A 105 7.99 18.04 1.38
C LYS A 105 9.06 17.12 1.96
N GLU A 106 9.52 17.45 3.17
CA GLU A 106 10.49 16.72 3.98
C GLU A 106 10.06 15.27 4.20
N PHE A 107 8.76 15.02 4.43
CA PHE A 107 8.26 13.66 4.59
C PHE A 107 8.57 12.80 3.35
N LEU A 108 8.31 13.33 2.16
CA LEU A 108 8.62 12.62 0.91
C LEU A 108 10.13 12.48 0.71
N LEU A 109 10.90 13.54 0.93
CA LEU A 109 12.36 13.48 0.74
C LEU A 109 13.01 12.41 1.62
N ASN A 110 12.56 12.29 2.88
CA ASN A 110 13.12 11.35 3.84
C ASN A 110 12.68 9.90 3.59
N ASN A 111 11.47 9.69 3.06
CA ASN A 111 10.88 8.35 2.95
C ASN A 111 10.80 7.80 1.52
N LYS A 112 10.96 8.62 0.47
CA LYS A 112 10.76 8.22 -0.93
C LYS A 112 11.58 6.99 -1.33
N LYS A 113 12.84 6.92 -0.89
CA LYS A 113 13.71 5.78 -1.17
C LYS A 113 13.14 4.49 -0.58
N GLU A 114 12.71 4.53 0.68
CA GLU A 114 12.15 3.37 1.38
C GLU A 114 10.79 2.96 0.79
N LEU A 115 9.91 3.92 0.49
CA LEU A 115 8.63 3.65 -0.16
C LEU A 115 8.81 2.96 -1.52
N ASN A 116 9.78 3.40 -2.31
CA ASN A 116 10.12 2.75 -3.58
C ASN A 116 10.66 1.33 -3.37
N LEU A 117 11.42 1.06 -2.30
CA LEU A 117 11.91 -0.28 -1.98
C LEU A 117 10.76 -1.20 -1.55
N ILE A 118 9.85 -0.73 -0.71
CA ILE A 118 8.64 -1.46 -0.29
C ILE A 118 7.80 -1.85 -1.51
N ILE A 119 7.54 -0.92 -2.42
CA ILE A 119 6.77 -1.19 -3.65
C ILE A 119 7.48 -2.23 -4.53
N LYS A 120 8.81 -2.13 -4.68
CA LYS A 120 9.59 -3.14 -5.42
C LYS A 120 9.50 -4.54 -4.79
N LYS A 121 9.55 -4.64 -3.46
CA LYS A 121 9.35 -5.91 -2.74
C LYS A 121 7.96 -6.48 -3.00
N LEU A 122 6.92 -5.64 -2.91
CA LEU A 122 5.54 -6.06 -3.19
C LEU A 122 5.39 -6.57 -4.63
N PHE A 123 5.93 -5.85 -5.62
CA PHE A 123 5.93 -6.34 -7.01
C PHE A 123 6.68 -7.65 -7.18
N PHE A 124 7.80 -7.84 -6.49
CA PHE A 124 8.55 -9.10 -6.55
C PHE A 124 7.75 -10.29 -6.02
N LEU A 125 6.96 -10.09 -4.96
CA LEU A 125 6.08 -11.12 -4.39
C LEU A 125 4.86 -11.47 -5.26
N LEU A 126 4.55 -10.62 -6.25
CA LEU A 126 3.41 -10.76 -7.16
C LEU A 126 3.82 -11.29 -8.55
N LYS A 127 5.06 -11.75 -8.70
CA LYS A 127 5.58 -12.38 -9.92
C LYS A 127 5.37 -13.89 -9.94
#